data_AF-A0A957XPW1-F1
#
_entry.id   AF-A0A957XPW1-F1
#
_cell.length_a   1.000
_cell.length_b   1.000
_cell.length_c   1.000
_cell.angle_alpha   90.00
_cell.angle_beta   90.00
_cell.angle_gamma   90.00
#
_symmetry.space_group_name_H-M   'P 1'
#
loop_
_entity.id
_entity.type
_entity.pdbx_description
1 polymer ?
#
loop_
_entity_poly.entity_id
_entity_poly.type
_entity_poly.pdbx_seq_one_letter_code
_entity_poly.pdbx_strand_id
1 'polypeptide(L)'
;NYEMLVETVLLPLVRRSLSVGITFVVTGNMPNNMPSKLFNLFGERITFKQTEADRYVDVVGRGAIEIDDIPGRGYIRYGKQPLLFHAALPVGMFDDEGRDRLAEGDEIRRLGNQMQAYIDAGHITLQSKPDPIDTLPEIVSLKEVLEQAGPAKSKRVQALLGLNSSLQPASFDLTRFGPHFTLVGPPISGKTTTLYNWVFSIAERYTPEQVGLVLIDMQRKFVEYGGERKLAELPHVLMTISEVDQVAGLIEALKVEGEALATQVTEREIFIIIDNYDDFNEEVDADRNLPRDLATLARRYGRDGMHFLIAGTLDSGVSELRRRVQASNFGVGLRTAQSVETLRVTRTPSEIRHKEFPVGRGYIVKSGQAQMIQVASPYEGMGIDMTGDFDEQAEKVAQALDKWVARLVEKYPDQRASWSEATLAVVPTNGSTAQQSEKAQRMMALLKRGMLKEIEHLKENGANGSGDLVTAKLIQLDTNQWHSETVLEELLKDMWKNDMIADGTPADMVEELAVNMDLESIILSIESTFEE
;
A
#
# COMPACT_ATOMS: atom_id res chain seq x y z
N ASN A 1 -28.95 -7.83 -4.86
CA ASN A 1 -29.32 -6.58 -4.15
C ASN A 1 -29.31 -5.43 -5.15
N TYR A 2 -30.23 -5.44 -6.11
CA TYR A 2 -30.23 -4.51 -7.25
C TYR A 2 -31.01 -3.22 -6.98
N GLU A 3 -31.73 -3.12 -5.86
CA GLU A 3 -32.50 -1.93 -5.51
C GLU A 3 -31.62 -0.68 -5.44
N MET A 4 -30.46 -0.74 -4.81
CA MET A 4 -29.53 0.39 -4.79
C MET A 4 -29.05 0.78 -6.20
N LEU A 5 -28.74 -0.18 -7.07
CA LEU A 5 -28.36 0.11 -8.46
C LEU A 5 -29.50 0.84 -9.19
N VAL A 6 -30.73 0.35 -9.03
CA VAL A 6 -31.92 0.93 -9.67
C VAL A 6 -32.15 2.36 -9.16
N GLU A 7 -32.12 2.57 -7.85
CA GLU A 7 -32.42 3.87 -7.25
C GLU A 7 -31.32 4.91 -7.42
N THR A 8 -30.05 4.50 -7.27
CA THR A 8 -28.91 5.44 -7.23
C THR A 8 -28.27 5.66 -8.60
N VAL A 9 -28.34 4.68 -9.51
CA VAL A 9 -27.68 4.75 -10.81
C VAL A 9 -28.69 4.84 -11.96
N LEU A 10 -29.56 3.83 -12.12
CA LEU A 10 -30.43 3.75 -13.30
C LEU A 10 -31.49 4.84 -13.34
N LEU A 11 -32.16 5.12 -12.22
CA LEU A 11 -33.27 6.07 -12.18
C LEU A 11 -32.82 7.52 -12.48
N PRO A 12 -31.72 8.05 -11.90
CA PRO A 12 -31.17 9.33 -12.32
C PRO A 12 -30.76 9.37 -13.79
N LEU A 13 -30.23 8.25 -14.30
CA LEU A 13 -29.72 8.15 -15.66
C LEU A 13 -30.87 8.16 -16.69
N VAL A 14 -31.91 7.33 -16.51
CA VAL A 14 -33.12 7.31 -17.37
C VAL A 14 -33.82 8.66 -17.38
N ARG A 15 -33.88 9.38 -16.26
CA ARG A 15 -34.50 10.72 -16.19
C ARG A 15 -33.82 11.77 -17.07
N ARG A 16 -32.50 11.66 -17.28
CA ARG A 16 -31.71 12.64 -18.03
C ARG A 16 -31.33 12.14 -19.43
N SER A 17 -31.66 10.90 -19.77
CA SER A 17 -31.14 10.21 -20.94
C SER A 17 -31.61 10.84 -22.25
N LEU A 18 -32.90 11.19 -22.35
CA LEU A 18 -33.50 11.69 -23.59
C LEU A 18 -32.93 13.05 -24.03
N SER A 19 -32.59 13.94 -23.09
CA SER A 19 -31.99 15.24 -23.43
C SER A 19 -30.57 15.13 -24.00
N VAL A 20 -29.91 13.99 -23.81
CA VAL A 20 -28.54 13.71 -24.28
C VAL A 20 -28.50 12.62 -25.35
N GLY A 21 -29.66 12.21 -25.89
CA GLY A 21 -29.74 11.23 -26.98
C GLY A 21 -29.59 9.77 -26.55
N ILE A 22 -29.75 9.45 -25.25
CA ILE A 22 -29.70 8.08 -24.73
C ILE A 22 -31.12 7.53 -24.55
N THR A 23 -31.43 6.41 -25.20
CA THR A 23 -32.75 5.75 -25.16
C THR A 23 -32.67 4.43 -24.40
N PHE A 24 -33.64 4.19 -23.52
CA PHE A 24 -33.76 2.94 -22.76
C PHE A 24 -34.87 2.06 -23.32
N VAL A 25 -34.55 0.79 -23.60
CA VAL A 25 -35.52 -0.26 -23.92
C VAL A 25 -35.40 -1.33 -22.84
N VAL A 26 -36.50 -1.65 -22.17
CA VAL A 26 -36.52 -2.61 -21.06
C VAL A 26 -37.68 -3.58 -21.25
N THR A 27 -37.44 -4.85 -20.95
CA THR A 27 -38.46 -5.91 -20.92
C THR A 27 -38.67 -6.39 -19.49
N GLY A 28 -39.89 -6.84 -19.19
CA GLY A 28 -40.23 -7.42 -17.90
C GLY A 28 -41.52 -8.21 -17.99
N ASN A 29 -41.62 -9.28 -17.19
CA ASN A 29 -42.80 -10.16 -17.21
C ASN A 29 -44.05 -9.48 -16.65
N MET A 30 -43.87 -8.66 -15.61
CA MET A 30 -44.97 -7.95 -14.95
C MET A 30 -44.57 -6.51 -14.62
N PRO A 31 -45.49 -5.54 -14.69
CA PRO A 31 -45.20 -4.14 -14.37
C PRO A 31 -44.67 -3.92 -12.95
N ASN A 32 -45.12 -4.72 -11.98
CA ASN A 32 -44.71 -4.64 -10.58
C ASN A 32 -43.30 -5.21 -10.31
N ASN A 33 -42.66 -5.86 -11.29
CA ASN A 33 -41.25 -6.25 -11.18
C ASN A 33 -40.29 -5.04 -11.25
N MET A 34 -40.82 -3.86 -11.58
CA MET A 34 -40.08 -2.61 -11.65
C MET A 34 -40.65 -1.62 -10.64
N PRO A 35 -39.80 -0.85 -9.92
CA PRO A 35 -40.27 0.23 -9.07
C PRO A 35 -41.14 1.22 -9.87
N SER A 36 -42.31 1.61 -9.33
CA SER A 36 -43.27 2.47 -10.04
C SER A 36 -42.66 3.79 -10.52
N LYS A 37 -41.67 4.33 -9.77
CA LYS A 37 -40.93 5.54 -10.16
C LYS A 37 -40.14 5.37 -11.46
N LEU A 38 -39.59 4.17 -11.72
CA LEU A 38 -38.86 3.85 -12.93
C LEU A 38 -39.84 3.50 -14.08
N PHE A 39 -40.86 2.69 -13.79
CA PHE A 39 -41.91 2.33 -14.77
C PHE A 39 -42.60 3.55 -15.39
N ASN A 40 -42.84 4.59 -14.59
CA ASN A 40 -43.46 5.84 -15.05
C ASN A 40 -42.57 6.71 -15.96
N LEU A 41 -41.27 6.40 -16.08
CA LEU A 41 -40.39 7.09 -17.02
C LEU A 41 -40.51 6.54 -18.45
N PHE A 42 -41.02 5.31 -18.61
CA PHE A 42 -41.26 4.70 -19.92
C PHE A 42 -42.62 5.12 -20.45
N GLY A 43 -42.62 6.10 -21.36
CA GLY A 43 -43.84 6.61 -22.00
C GLY A 43 -44.43 5.64 -23.02
N GLU A 44 -43.57 5.11 -23.90
CA GLU A 44 -43.92 4.09 -24.88
C GLU A 44 -43.90 2.71 -24.23
N ARG A 45 -45.01 1.96 -24.38
CA ARG A 45 -45.22 0.69 -23.67
C ARG A 45 -45.89 -0.32 -24.57
N ILE A 46 -45.37 -1.54 -24.52
CA ILE A 46 -45.84 -2.68 -25.30
C ILE A 46 -46.11 -3.82 -24.31
N THR A 47 -47.18 -4.58 -24.55
CA THR A 47 -47.50 -5.79 -23.79
C THR A 47 -47.97 -6.89 -24.74
N PHE A 48 -47.44 -8.10 -24.56
CA PHE A 48 -47.97 -9.32 -25.19
C PHE A 48 -49.05 -9.92 -24.30
N LYS A 49 -49.52 -11.14 -24.64
CA LYS A 49 -50.48 -11.89 -23.83
C LYS A 49 -50.09 -11.83 -22.33
N GLN A 50 -51.02 -11.32 -21.53
CA GLN A 50 -50.95 -11.32 -20.07
C GLN A 50 -51.79 -12.46 -19.49
N THR A 51 -51.44 -12.90 -18.29
CA THR A 51 -52.15 -13.96 -17.56
C THR A 51 -53.60 -13.58 -17.25
N GLU A 52 -53.85 -12.29 -16.94
CA GLU A 52 -55.17 -11.77 -16.61
C GLU A 52 -55.46 -10.49 -17.41
N ALA A 53 -56.73 -10.26 -17.74
CA ALA A 53 -57.15 -9.15 -18.58
C ALA A 53 -57.02 -7.76 -17.92
N ASP A 54 -57.03 -7.70 -16.59
CA ASP A 54 -56.84 -6.45 -15.83
C ASP A 54 -55.42 -5.88 -15.98
N ARG A 55 -54.41 -6.74 -16.18
CA ARG A 55 -53.00 -6.37 -16.31
C ARG A 55 -52.69 -5.51 -17.52
N TYR A 56 -53.47 -5.62 -18.60
CA TYR A 56 -53.27 -4.75 -19.77
C TYR A 56 -53.47 -3.28 -19.40
N VAL A 57 -54.38 -2.98 -18.48
CA VAL A 57 -54.69 -1.60 -18.07
C VAL A 57 -53.47 -0.92 -17.43
N ASP A 58 -52.67 -1.67 -16.68
CA ASP A 58 -51.45 -1.17 -16.03
C ASP A 58 -50.37 -0.78 -17.05
N VAL A 59 -50.34 -1.44 -18.21
CA VAL A 59 -49.32 -1.21 -19.25
C VAL A 59 -49.80 -0.19 -20.28
N VAL A 60 -50.92 -0.47 -20.95
CA VAL A 60 -51.39 0.28 -22.12
C VAL A 60 -52.59 1.17 -21.84
N GLY A 61 -53.18 1.08 -20.65
CA GLY A 61 -54.36 1.85 -20.25
C GLY A 61 -55.68 1.14 -20.54
N ARG A 62 -56.79 1.84 -20.28
CA ARG A 62 -58.14 1.28 -20.42
C ARG A 62 -58.48 0.96 -21.88
N GLY A 63 -59.29 -0.08 -22.08
CA GLY A 63 -59.85 -0.46 -23.39
C GLY A 63 -59.19 -1.66 -24.05
N ALA A 64 -58.12 -2.22 -23.47
CA ALA A 64 -57.55 -3.48 -23.92
C ALA A 64 -58.44 -4.64 -23.44
N ILE A 65 -58.77 -5.55 -24.36
CA ILE A 65 -59.47 -6.80 -24.06
C ILE A 65 -58.48 -7.96 -24.09
N GLU A 66 -58.87 -9.08 -23.50
CA GLU A 66 -58.09 -10.31 -23.57
C GLU A 66 -57.89 -10.74 -25.04
N ILE A 67 -56.65 -11.11 -25.38
CA ILE A 67 -56.27 -11.59 -26.71
C ILE A 67 -55.95 -13.08 -26.69
N ASP A 68 -56.04 -13.71 -27.86
CA ASP A 68 -55.58 -15.08 -28.07
C ASP A 68 -54.08 -15.22 -27.75
N ASP A 69 -53.70 -16.40 -27.28
CA ASP A 69 -52.30 -16.73 -27.00
C ASP A 69 -51.55 -17.08 -28.29
N ILE A 70 -51.33 -16.05 -29.11
CA ILE A 70 -50.60 -16.15 -30.37
C ILE A 70 -49.28 -15.38 -30.19
N PRO A 71 -48.12 -16.04 -30.27
CA PRO A 71 -46.81 -15.39 -30.14
C PRO A 71 -46.69 -14.16 -31.07
N GLY A 72 -46.18 -13.06 -30.53
CA GLY A 72 -46.08 -11.79 -31.25
C GLY A 72 -47.34 -10.92 -31.24
N ARG A 73 -48.53 -11.43 -30.86
CA ARG A 73 -49.75 -10.61 -30.70
C ARG A 73 -49.74 -9.85 -29.39
N GLY A 74 -50.03 -8.55 -29.44
CA GLY A 74 -50.02 -7.70 -28.24
C GLY A 74 -50.71 -6.35 -28.43
N TYR A 75 -50.63 -5.51 -27.40
CA TYR A 75 -51.03 -4.11 -27.45
C TYR A 75 -49.82 -3.17 -27.33
N ILE A 76 -49.87 -2.06 -28.06
CA ILE A 76 -48.99 -0.90 -27.88
C ILE A 76 -49.82 0.30 -27.43
N ARG A 77 -49.27 1.10 -26.52
CA ARG A 77 -49.91 2.34 -26.07
C ARG A 77 -49.67 3.45 -27.09
N TYR A 78 -50.62 3.72 -27.97
CA TYR A 78 -50.54 4.79 -28.96
C TYR A 78 -51.60 5.86 -28.66
N GLY A 79 -51.20 7.12 -28.52
CA GLY A 79 -52.16 8.22 -28.28
C GLY A 79 -53.02 8.06 -27.01
N LYS A 80 -52.48 7.43 -25.96
CA LYS A 80 -53.20 7.04 -24.71
C LYS A 80 -54.28 5.96 -24.89
N GLN A 81 -54.31 5.27 -26.03
CA GLN A 81 -55.20 4.15 -26.30
C GLN A 81 -54.40 2.86 -26.55
N PRO A 82 -54.94 1.70 -26.19
CA PRO A 82 -54.35 0.42 -26.55
C PRO A 82 -54.64 0.11 -28.02
N LEU A 83 -53.58 -0.06 -28.82
CA LEU A 83 -53.66 -0.48 -30.22
C LEU A 83 -53.20 -1.93 -30.33
N LEU A 84 -54.06 -2.80 -30.88
CA LEU A 84 -53.70 -4.19 -31.15
C LEU A 84 -52.68 -4.24 -32.28
N PHE A 85 -51.61 -5.00 -32.09
CA PHE A 85 -50.58 -5.23 -33.11
C PHE A 85 -50.11 -6.68 -33.13
N HIS A 86 -49.39 -7.02 -34.19
CA HIS A 86 -48.65 -8.27 -34.30
C HIS A 86 -47.20 -7.94 -34.63
N ALA A 87 -46.26 -8.41 -33.81
CA ALA A 87 -44.85 -8.14 -33.97
C ALA A 87 -44.32 -8.81 -35.24
N ALA A 88 -43.58 -8.05 -36.05
CA ALA A 88 -42.80 -8.63 -37.14
C ALA A 88 -41.64 -9.46 -36.56
N LEU A 89 -41.36 -10.61 -37.17
CA LEU A 89 -40.15 -11.34 -36.87
C LEU A 89 -38.94 -10.58 -37.47
N PRO A 90 -37.78 -10.58 -36.78
CA PRO A 90 -36.57 -9.92 -37.27
C PRO A 90 -35.96 -10.63 -38.49
N VAL A 91 -36.30 -11.91 -38.65
CA VAL A 91 -35.89 -12.84 -39.71
C VAL A 91 -37.10 -13.72 -40.09
N GLY A 92 -36.98 -14.56 -41.10
CA GLY A 92 -38.13 -15.32 -41.63
C GLY A 92 -37.99 -15.60 -43.11
N MET A 93 -36.89 -16.26 -43.51
CA MET A 93 -36.77 -16.79 -44.86
C MET A 93 -37.61 -18.06 -44.98
N PHE A 94 -38.90 -17.87 -45.23
CA PHE A 94 -39.81 -18.98 -45.47
C PHE A 94 -39.60 -19.60 -46.85
N ASP A 95 -39.81 -20.90 -46.97
CA ASP A 95 -40.05 -21.53 -48.27
C ASP A 95 -41.44 -21.19 -48.80
N ASP A 96 -41.75 -21.63 -50.02
CA ASP A 96 -43.04 -21.36 -50.67
C ASP A 96 -44.23 -22.02 -49.93
N GLU A 97 -43.94 -22.91 -48.96
CA GLU A 97 -44.89 -23.59 -48.09
C GLU A 97 -44.98 -22.95 -46.69
N GLY A 98 -44.26 -21.83 -46.46
CA GLY A 98 -44.30 -21.09 -45.20
C GLY A 98 -43.44 -21.68 -44.08
N ARG A 99 -42.52 -22.62 -44.38
CA ARG A 99 -41.61 -23.23 -43.40
C ARG A 99 -40.28 -22.50 -43.36
N ASP A 100 -39.67 -22.42 -42.18
CA ASP A 100 -38.35 -21.84 -42.01
C ASP A 100 -37.30 -22.63 -42.81
N ARG A 101 -36.53 -21.91 -43.64
CA ARG A 101 -35.42 -22.52 -44.41
C ARG A 101 -34.15 -22.71 -43.58
N LEU A 102 -33.97 -21.93 -42.53
CA LEU A 102 -32.78 -21.91 -41.68
C LEU A 102 -33.18 -21.78 -40.21
N ALA A 103 -32.27 -22.13 -39.30
CA ALA A 103 -32.46 -21.82 -37.90
C ALA A 103 -32.42 -20.29 -37.70
N GLU A 104 -33.28 -19.76 -36.82
CA GLU A 104 -33.39 -18.32 -36.52
C GLU A 104 -32.02 -17.68 -36.23
N GLY A 105 -31.16 -18.37 -35.45
CA GLY A 105 -29.81 -17.90 -35.13
C GLY A 105 -28.89 -17.73 -36.35
N ASP A 106 -29.03 -18.59 -37.36
CA ASP A 106 -28.25 -18.48 -38.60
C ASP A 106 -28.75 -17.34 -39.49
N GLU A 107 -30.07 -17.12 -39.52
CA GLU A 107 -30.66 -15.99 -40.24
C GLU A 107 -30.25 -14.65 -39.63
N ILE A 108 -30.22 -14.55 -38.29
CA ILE A 108 -29.76 -13.34 -37.59
C ILE A 108 -28.30 -13.05 -37.90
N ARG A 109 -27.42 -14.07 -37.89
CA ARG A 109 -26.02 -13.91 -38.28
C ARG A 109 -25.90 -13.44 -39.73
N ARG A 110 -26.71 -13.99 -40.63
CA ARG A 110 -26.74 -13.59 -42.03
C ARG A 110 -27.18 -12.14 -42.20
N LEU A 111 -28.23 -11.70 -41.50
CA LEU A 111 -28.66 -10.30 -41.50
C LEU A 111 -27.53 -9.37 -41.01
N GLY A 112 -26.84 -9.75 -39.92
CA GLY A 112 -25.67 -9.03 -39.43
C GLY A 112 -24.54 -8.93 -40.47
N ASN A 113 -24.21 -10.03 -41.13
CA ASN A 113 -23.21 -10.05 -42.21
C ASN A 113 -23.62 -9.19 -43.41
N GLN A 114 -24.92 -9.17 -43.75
CA GLN A 114 -25.45 -8.29 -44.81
C GLN A 114 -25.34 -6.81 -44.42
N MET A 115 -25.66 -6.46 -43.17
CA MET A 115 -25.46 -5.10 -42.67
C MET A 115 -24.00 -4.68 -42.74
N GLN A 116 -23.08 -5.56 -42.33
CA GLN A 116 -21.64 -5.29 -42.42
C GLN A 116 -21.18 -5.11 -43.87
N ALA A 117 -21.59 -6.01 -44.78
CA ALA A 117 -21.27 -5.88 -46.20
C ALA A 117 -21.84 -4.60 -46.83
N TYR A 118 -23.02 -4.16 -46.40
CA TYR A 118 -23.62 -2.90 -46.84
C TYR A 118 -22.81 -1.67 -46.39
N ILE A 119 -22.27 -1.70 -45.17
CA ILE A 119 -21.34 -0.68 -44.65
C ILE A 119 -20.01 -0.72 -45.41
N ASP A 120 -19.43 -1.91 -45.60
CA ASP A 120 -18.15 -2.11 -46.29
C ASP A 120 -18.21 -1.68 -47.76
N ALA A 121 -19.37 -1.81 -48.40
CA ALA A 121 -19.65 -1.31 -49.74
C ALA A 121 -19.80 0.24 -49.82
N GLY A 122 -19.68 0.94 -48.69
CA GLY A 122 -19.69 2.40 -48.63
C GLY A 122 -21.09 3.03 -48.72
N HIS A 123 -22.16 2.24 -48.59
CA HIS A 123 -23.52 2.78 -48.58
C HIS A 123 -23.83 3.60 -47.32
N ILE A 124 -23.12 3.34 -46.22
CA ILE A 124 -23.19 4.09 -44.96
C ILE A 124 -21.76 4.39 -44.51
N THR A 125 -21.46 5.66 -44.26
CA THR A 125 -20.17 6.06 -43.66
C THR A 125 -20.32 6.19 -42.15
N LEU A 126 -19.70 5.29 -41.40
CA LEU A 126 -19.58 5.40 -39.94
C LEU A 126 -18.31 6.19 -39.60
N GLN A 127 -18.41 7.14 -38.66
CA GLN A 127 -17.23 7.89 -38.18
C GLN A 127 -16.30 7.01 -37.34
N SER A 128 -16.86 6.14 -36.52
CA SER A 128 -16.15 5.11 -35.75
C SER A 128 -17.10 3.97 -35.41
N LYS A 129 -16.54 2.81 -35.04
CA LYS A 129 -17.30 1.77 -34.36
C LYS A 129 -17.64 2.25 -32.93
N PRO A 130 -18.76 1.79 -32.33
CA PRO A 130 -19.02 2.05 -30.92
C PRO A 130 -17.88 1.55 -30.05
N ASP A 131 -17.47 2.34 -29.07
CA ASP A 131 -16.47 1.93 -28.10
C ASP A 131 -17.01 0.75 -27.27
N PRO A 132 -16.22 -0.31 -27.05
CA PRO A 132 -16.62 -1.39 -26.17
C PRO A 132 -16.72 -0.89 -24.72
N ILE A 133 -17.44 -1.64 -23.88
CA ILE A 133 -17.37 -1.43 -22.44
C ILE A 133 -16.07 -2.05 -21.95
N ASP A 134 -15.10 -1.21 -21.63
CA ASP A 134 -13.84 -1.69 -21.07
C ASP A 134 -14.09 -2.31 -19.69
N THR A 135 -13.63 -3.54 -19.54
CA THR A 135 -13.67 -4.26 -18.26
C THR A 135 -12.28 -4.31 -17.65
N LEU A 136 -12.21 -4.42 -16.32
CA LEU A 136 -10.95 -4.61 -15.64
C LEU A 136 -10.25 -5.88 -16.18
N PRO A 137 -9.07 -5.77 -16.83
CA PRO A 137 -8.39 -6.91 -17.42
C PRO A 137 -7.99 -7.94 -16.36
N GLU A 138 -7.78 -9.18 -16.77
CA GLU A 138 -7.23 -10.22 -15.88
C GLU A 138 -5.71 -10.08 -15.69
N ILE A 139 -5.05 -9.55 -16.72
CA ILE A 139 -3.61 -9.29 -16.73
C ILE A 139 -3.41 -7.82 -17.07
N VAL A 140 -2.60 -7.14 -16.26
CA VAL A 140 -2.26 -5.72 -16.41
C VAL A 140 -0.74 -5.62 -16.33
N SER A 141 -0.08 -4.93 -17.25
CA SER A 141 1.38 -4.73 -17.17
C SER A 141 1.73 -3.60 -16.20
N LEU A 142 2.73 -3.83 -15.32
CA LEU A 142 3.27 -2.78 -14.46
C LEU A 142 3.90 -1.65 -15.30
N LYS A 143 4.57 -2.00 -16.40
CA LYS A 143 5.20 -1.03 -17.30
C LYS A 143 4.16 -0.07 -17.88
N GLU A 144 3.04 -0.59 -18.38
CA GLU A 144 1.94 0.21 -18.91
C GLU A 144 1.29 1.09 -17.84
N VAL A 145 1.10 0.56 -16.62
CA VAL A 145 0.57 1.35 -15.48
C VAL A 145 1.51 2.50 -15.12
N LEU A 146 2.83 2.27 -15.13
CA LEU A 146 3.84 3.29 -14.88
C LEU A 146 3.86 4.35 -16.00
N GLU A 147 3.76 3.93 -17.26
CA GLU A 147 3.68 4.83 -18.42
C GLU A 147 2.41 5.70 -18.37
N GLN A 148 1.26 5.10 -18.04
CA GLN A 148 -0.01 5.81 -17.89
C GLN A 148 0.04 6.83 -16.75
N ALA A 149 0.65 6.48 -15.62
CA ALA A 149 0.77 7.38 -14.47
C ALA A 149 1.80 8.49 -14.68
N GLY A 150 2.83 8.23 -15.48
CA GLY A 150 3.97 9.12 -15.70
C GLY A 150 4.87 9.29 -14.47
N PRO A 151 5.79 10.27 -14.50
CA PRO A 151 6.75 10.50 -13.43
C PRO A 151 6.06 10.87 -12.10
N ALA A 152 6.76 10.66 -10.98
CA ALA A 152 6.28 11.08 -9.67
C ALA A 152 6.06 12.60 -9.63
N LYS A 153 4.83 13.00 -9.30
CA LYS A 153 4.43 14.42 -9.16
C LYS A 153 4.50 14.91 -7.71
N SER A 154 4.72 13.99 -6.77
CA SER A 154 4.71 14.22 -5.32
C SER A 154 6.07 13.83 -4.75
N LYS A 155 6.51 14.56 -3.72
CA LYS A 155 7.66 14.15 -2.91
C LYS A 155 7.36 12.91 -2.05
N ARG A 156 6.09 12.72 -1.65
CA ARG A 156 5.67 11.52 -0.90
C ARG A 156 5.70 10.30 -1.80
N VAL A 157 6.20 9.20 -1.29
CA VAL A 157 6.35 7.96 -2.03
C VAL A 157 4.97 7.33 -2.25
N GLN A 158 4.75 6.91 -3.49
CA GLN A 158 3.51 6.29 -3.91
C GLN A 158 3.80 5.06 -4.76
N ALA A 159 3.45 3.88 -4.26
CA ALA A 159 3.48 2.64 -5.03
C ALA A 159 2.26 2.56 -5.94
N LEU A 160 2.45 2.18 -7.21
CA LEU A 160 1.40 1.95 -8.18
C LEU A 160 1.21 0.44 -8.36
N LEU A 161 0.17 -0.10 -7.74
CA LEU A 161 0.00 -1.56 -7.72
C LEU A 161 -0.77 -2.12 -8.90
N GLY A 162 -1.54 -1.31 -9.63
CA GLY A 162 -2.32 -1.81 -10.76
C GLY A 162 -3.49 -0.90 -11.13
N LEU A 163 -4.62 -1.46 -11.57
CA LEU A 163 -5.81 -0.71 -11.97
C LEU A 163 -6.98 -0.93 -11.03
N ASN A 164 -7.76 0.11 -10.78
CA ASN A 164 -9.03 0.02 -10.06
C ASN A 164 -10.22 -0.27 -10.99
N SER A 165 -11.43 -0.40 -10.44
CA SER A 165 -12.67 -0.63 -11.21
C SER A 165 -13.03 0.48 -12.22
N SER A 166 -12.38 1.65 -12.16
CA SER A 166 -12.51 2.74 -13.12
C SER A 166 -11.35 2.77 -14.14
N LEU A 167 -10.54 1.71 -14.21
CA LEU A 167 -9.39 1.56 -15.09
C LEU A 167 -8.33 2.66 -14.92
N GLN A 168 -8.25 3.20 -13.70
CA GLN A 168 -7.24 4.19 -13.32
C GLN A 168 -6.14 3.54 -12.49
N PRO A 169 -4.88 4.01 -12.60
CA PRO A 169 -3.79 3.57 -11.75
C PRO A 169 -4.14 3.68 -10.27
N ALA A 170 -3.99 2.57 -9.56
CA ALA A 170 -4.22 2.46 -8.12
C ALA A 170 -2.92 2.80 -7.38
N SER A 171 -2.87 4.01 -6.82
CA SER A 171 -1.73 4.51 -6.03
C SER A 171 -1.92 4.28 -4.53
N PHE A 172 -0.81 3.98 -3.85
CA PHE A 172 -0.73 3.67 -2.42
C PHE A 172 0.30 4.54 -1.75
N ASP A 173 -0.15 5.31 -0.76
CA ASP A 173 0.64 6.28 0.01
C ASP A 173 0.52 5.88 1.48
N LEU A 174 1.60 5.30 2.03
CA LEU A 174 1.59 4.79 3.40
C LEU A 174 1.62 5.93 4.43
N THR A 175 2.23 7.07 4.09
CA THR A 175 2.19 8.26 4.96
C THR A 175 0.77 8.79 5.16
N ARG A 176 -0.09 8.66 4.13
CA ARG A 176 -1.46 9.20 4.16
C ARG A 176 -2.50 8.24 4.75
N PHE A 177 -2.51 6.98 4.32
CA PHE A 177 -3.61 6.06 4.62
C PHE A 177 -3.33 5.13 5.81
N GLY A 178 -2.06 5.00 6.17
CA GLY A 178 -1.65 4.14 7.27
C GLY A 178 -0.20 3.71 7.08
N PRO A 179 0.63 3.80 8.13
CA PRO A 179 2.09 3.69 8.01
C PRO A 179 2.57 2.29 7.63
N HIS A 180 1.69 1.31 7.55
CA HIS A 180 2.02 -0.08 7.28
C HIS A 180 0.97 -0.68 6.36
N PHE A 181 1.39 -1.70 5.63
CA PHE A 181 0.58 -2.34 4.60
C PHE A 181 0.50 -3.85 4.83
N THR A 182 -0.71 -4.40 4.67
CA THR A 182 -0.93 -5.84 4.78
C THR A 182 -1.35 -6.41 3.43
N LEU A 183 -0.66 -7.45 2.96
CA LEU A 183 -1.00 -8.18 1.75
C LEU A 183 -1.44 -9.60 2.13
N VAL A 184 -2.69 -9.94 1.84
CA VAL A 184 -3.29 -11.21 2.27
C VAL A 184 -3.80 -11.98 1.06
N GLY A 185 -3.55 -13.28 1.02
CA GLY A 185 -4.05 -14.15 -0.05
C GLY A 185 -3.68 -15.61 0.17
N PRO A 186 -4.43 -16.58 -0.38
CA PRO A 186 -4.02 -17.98 -0.40
C PRO A 186 -2.74 -18.19 -1.25
N PRO A 187 -2.13 -19.39 -1.23
CA PRO A 187 -1.08 -19.73 -2.19
C PRO A 187 -1.52 -19.46 -3.64
N ILE A 188 -0.59 -19.00 -4.48
CA ILE A 188 -0.86 -18.72 -5.90
C ILE A 188 -1.96 -17.65 -6.10
N SER A 189 -2.07 -16.67 -5.18
CA SER A 189 -2.97 -15.52 -5.35
C SER A 189 -2.29 -14.31 -6.00
N GLY A 190 -0.96 -14.34 -6.17
CA GLY A 190 -0.15 -13.22 -6.67
C GLY A 190 0.49 -12.35 -5.57
N LYS A 191 0.67 -12.87 -4.34
CA LYS A 191 1.30 -12.11 -3.24
C LYS A 191 2.73 -11.65 -3.59
N THR A 192 3.63 -12.59 -3.89
CA THR A 192 5.02 -12.29 -4.26
C THR A 192 5.09 -11.41 -5.52
N THR A 193 4.21 -11.63 -6.51
CA THR A 193 4.07 -10.74 -7.68
C THR A 193 3.71 -9.30 -7.30
N THR A 194 2.85 -9.13 -6.29
CA THR A 194 2.50 -7.80 -5.76
C THR A 194 3.68 -7.16 -5.04
N LEU A 195 4.53 -7.94 -4.36
CA LEU A 195 5.76 -7.43 -3.73
C LEU A 195 6.80 -7.00 -4.78
N TYR A 196 7.02 -7.79 -5.84
CA TYR A 196 7.85 -7.38 -6.97
C TYR A 196 7.33 -6.09 -7.60
N ASN A 197 6.02 -6.03 -7.83
CA ASN A 197 5.37 -4.84 -8.34
C ASN A 197 5.64 -3.63 -7.43
N TRP A 198 5.46 -3.78 -6.12
CA TRP A 198 5.72 -2.71 -5.16
C TRP A 198 7.16 -2.20 -5.27
N VAL A 199 8.13 -3.11 -5.20
CA VAL A 199 9.58 -2.81 -5.29
C VAL A 199 9.90 -2.05 -6.58
N PHE A 200 9.53 -2.58 -7.74
CA PHE A 200 9.85 -1.95 -9.01
C PHE A 200 9.07 -0.65 -9.23
N SER A 201 7.81 -0.57 -8.77
CA SER A 201 7.02 0.65 -8.90
C SER A 201 7.64 1.82 -8.15
N ILE A 202 8.18 1.60 -6.94
CA ILE A 202 8.81 2.69 -6.19
C ILE A 202 10.22 2.96 -6.66
N ALA A 203 11.02 1.93 -6.98
CA ALA A 203 12.37 2.10 -7.50
C ALA A 203 12.39 2.82 -8.87
N GLU A 204 11.39 2.58 -9.72
CA GLU A 204 11.29 3.26 -11.01
C GLU A 204 10.85 4.72 -10.87
N ARG A 205 10.20 5.11 -9.78
CA ARG A 205 9.61 6.46 -9.62
C ARG A 205 10.37 7.37 -8.65
N TYR A 206 11.17 6.80 -7.76
CA TYR A 206 11.88 7.51 -6.69
C TYR A 206 13.34 7.07 -6.63
N THR A 207 14.24 7.97 -6.26
CA THR A 207 15.69 7.68 -6.20
C THR A 207 16.07 6.90 -4.93
N PRO A 208 17.25 6.24 -4.88
CA PRO A 208 17.75 5.57 -3.68
C PRO A 208 17.91 6.49 -2.46
N GLU A 209 18.06 7.80 -2.65
CA GLU A 209 18.08 8.78 -1.55
C GLU A 209 16.69 9.04 -0.99
N GLN A 210 15.63 8.83 -1.78
CA GLN A 210 14.24 9.01 -1.37
C GLN A 210 13.61 7.74 -0.81
N VAL A 211 14.11 6.56 -1.20
CA VAL A 211 13.54 5.27 -0.86
C VAL A 211 14.63 4.27 -0.48
N GLY A 212 14.53 3.72 0.74
CA GLY A 212 15.30 2.57 1.19
C GLY A 212 14.44 1.30 1.25
N LEU A 213 15.01 0.16 0.89
CA LEU A 213 14.35 -1.15 0.93
C LEU A 213 15.09 -2.11 1.85
N VAL A 214 14.35 -2.76 2.74
CA VAL A 214 14.80 -3.94 3.48
C VAL A 214 13.93 -5.12 3.05
N LEU A 215 14.54 -6.18 2.55
CA LEU A 215 13.83 -7.36 2.05
C LEU A 215 14.04 -8.53 3.00
N ILE A 216 12.97 -9.08 3.55
CA ILE A 216 12.98 -10.23 4.46
C ILE A 216 12.31 -11.40 3.73
N ASP A 217 13.08 -12.47 3.51
CA ASP A 217 12.69 -13.63 2.72
C ASP A 217 13.40 -14.89 3.22
N MET A 218 12.76 -15.60 4.14
CA MET A 218 13.31 -16.82 4.74
C MET A 218 13.43 -17.97 3.73
N GLN A 219 12.57 -17.99 2.70
CA GLN A 219 12.59 -19.02 1.66
C GLN A 219 13.56 -18.73 0.51
N ARG A 220 14.13 -17.53 0.46
CA ARG A 220 15.04 -17.03 -0.57
C ARG A 220 14.44 -16.99 -1.99
N LYS A 221 13.12 -17.14 -2.15
CA LYS A 221 12.43 -17.17 -3.46
C LYS A 221 12.00 -15.80 -3.97
N PHE A 222 11.90 -14.83 -3.07
CA PHE A 222 11.56 -13.44 -3.39
C PHE A 222 12.81 -12.64 -3.76
N VAL A 223 13.90 -12.79 -3.00
CA VAL A 223 15.16 -12.08 -3.27
C VAL A 223 15.97 -12.78 -4.36
N GLU A 224 16.04 -14.12 -4.33
CA GLU A 224 16.76 -14.96 -5.30
C GLU A 224 15.76 -15.73 -6.18
N TYR A 225 15.02 -14.99 -7.00
CA TYR A 225 13.90 -15.48 -7.82
C TYR A 225 14.29 -16.45 -8.96
N GLY A 226 15.52 -16.98 -8.96
CA GLY A 226 16.00 -17.97 -9.91
C GLY A 226 16.56 -17.42 -11.22
N GLY A 227 16.78 -16.10 -11.32
CA GLY A 227 17.39 -15.45 -12.49
C GLY A 227 18.92 -15.31 -12.39
N GLU A 228 19.49 -14.62 -13.37
CA GLU A 228 20.91 -14.25 -13.36
C GLU A 228 21.21 -13.11 -12.38
N ARG A 229 20.18 -12.36 -11.97
CA ARG A 229 20.27 -11.26 -11.00
C ARG A 229 19.44 -11.53 -9.76
N LYS A 230 19.64 -10.69 -8.75
CA LYS A 230 18.89 -10.68 -7.49
C LYS A 230 18.28 -9.32 -7.21
N LEU A 231 17.19 -9.28 -6.44
CA LEU A 231 16.64 -8.00 -5.97
C LEU A 231 17.64 -7.22 -5.11
N ALA A 232 18.55 -7.93 -4.42
CA ALA A 232 19.62 -7.33 -3.62
C ALA A 232 20.58 -6.43 -4.42
N GLU A 233 20.63 -6.56 -5.74
CA GLU A 233 21.45 -5.70 -6.61
C GLU A 233 20.84 -4.32 -6.85
N LEU A 234 19.55 -4.13 -6.52
CA LEU A 234 18.88 -2.85 -6.73
C LEU A 234 19.54 -1.75 -5.87
N PRO A 235 19.82 -0.57 -6.45
CA PRO A 235 20.38 0.58 -5.75
C PRO A 235 19.63 0.98 -4.47
N HIS A 236 18.33 0.71 -4.39
CA HIS A 236 17.47 1.04 -3.25
C HIS A 236 17.58 0.07 -2.08
N VAL A 237 18.15 -1.13 -2.28
CA VAL A 237 18.19 -2.16 -1.23
C VAL A 237 19.32 -1.88 -0.24
N LEU A 238 18.92 -1.64 1.00
CA LEU A 238 19.80 -1.41 2.14
C LEU A 238 20.30 -2.72 2.76
N MET A 239 19.42 -3.72 2.84
CA MET A 239 19.70 -4.99 3.51
C MET A 239 18.72 -6.08 3.07
N THR A 240 19.19 -7.31 3.01
CA THR A 240 18.36 -8.51 2.82
C THR A 240 18.54 -9.46 4.00
N ILE A 241 17.44 -10.03 4.48
CA ILE A 241 17.40 -10.97 5.60
C ILE A 241 16.84 -12.30 5.10
N SER A 242 17.64 -13.36 5.24
CA SER A 242 17.25 -14.73 4.84
C SER A 242 17.34 -15.73 5.99
N GLU A 243 17.83 -15.31 7.15
CA GLU A 243 18.01 -16.14 8.34
C GLU A 243 17.62 -15.34 9.59
N VAL A 244 17.08 -16.03 10.61
CA VAL A 244 16.57 -15.40 11.83
C VAL A 244 17.66 -14.69 12.67
N ASP A 245 18.90 -15.17 12.66
CA ASP A 245 20.02 -14.60 13.41
C ASP A 245 20.43 -13.20 12.92
N GLN A 246 20.12 -12.89 11.66
CA GLN A 246 20.34 -11.56 11.06
C GLN A 246 19.33 -10.51 11.54
N VAL A 247 18.19 -10.93 12.09
CA VAL A 247 17.10 -10.02 12.51
C VAL A 247 17.53 -9.09 13.63
N ALA A 248 18.38 -9.56 14.56
CA ALA A 248 18.91 -8.72 15.63
C ALA A 248 19.74 -7.54 15.07
N GLY A 249 20.60 -7.81 14.09
CA GLY A 249 21.38 -6.78 13.40
C GLY A 249 20.50 -5.80 12.62
N LEU A 250 19.43 -6.30 11.98
CA LEU A 250 18.44 -5.44 11.33
C LEU A 250 17.76 -4.51 12.33
N ILE A 251 17.34 -5.00 13.49
CA ILE A 251 16.68 -4.19 14.52
C ILE A 251 17.58 -3.03 14.96
N GLU A 252 18.87 -3.27 15.17
CA GLU A 252 19.82 -2.21 15.52
C GLU A 252 19.97 -1.17 14.41
N ALA A 253 20.10 -1.60 13.15
CA ALA A 253 20.14 -0.68 12.00
C ALA A 253 18.85 0.15 11.88
N LEU A 254 17.68 -0.47 12.06
CA LEU A 254 16.40 0.22 12.04
C LEU A 254 16.22 1.18 13.22
N LYS A 255 16.78 0.90 14.40
CA LYS A 255 16.75 1.85 15.52
C LYS A 255 17.47 3.14 15.15
N VAL A 256 18.67 3.04 14.57
CA VAL A 256 19.46 4.21 14.12
C VAL A 256 18.75 4.96 13.01
N GLU A 257 18.31 4.27 11.96
CA GLU A 257 17.58 4.89 10.84
C GLU A 257 16.28 5.55 11.32
N GLY A 258 15.55 4.89 12.24
CA GLY A 258 14.33 5.42 12.82
C GLY A 258 14.55 6.73 13.59
N GLU A 259 15.66 6.85 14.34
CA GLU A 259 16.00 8.12 14.99
C GLU A 259 16.40 9.20 13.97
N ALA A 260 17.13 8.84 12.91
CA ALA A 260 17.45 9.77 11.82
C ALA A 260 16.18 10.28 11.11
N LEU A 261 15.19 9.41 10.90
CA LEU A 261 13.88 9.77 10.35
C LEU A 261 13.10 10.71 11.30
N ALA A 262 13.00 10.35 12.58
CA ALA A 262 12.28 11.13 13.57
C ALA A 262 12.90 12.53 13.82
N THR A 263 14.22 12.64 13.67
CA THR A 263 14.97 13.91 13.80
C THR A 263 15.14 14.64 12.47
N GLN A 264 14.59 14.12 11.36
CA GLN A 264 14.66 14.70 10.02
C GLN A 264 16.11 14.88 9.49
N VAL A 265 17.04 14.05 9.96
CA VAL A 265 18.39 13.94 9.37
C VAL A 265 18.30 13.37 7.95
N THR A 266 17.29 12.53 7.69
CA THR A 266 16.95 12.00 6.37
C THR A 266 15.46 12.19 6.11
N GLU A 267 15.08 12.55 4.88
CA GLU A 267 13.68 12.70 4.44
C GLU A 267 13.18 11.48 3.64
N ARG A 268 13.95 10.39 3.63
CA ARG A 268 13.60 9.18 2.86
C ARG A 268 12.48 8.38 3.52
N GLU A 269 11.81 7.55 2.73
CA GLU A 269 10.92 6.52 3.27
C GLU A 269 11.62 5.15 3.20
N ILE A 270 11.55 4.36 4.28
CA ILE A 270 12.11 3.01 4.32
C ILE A 270 11.00 1.96 4.35
N PHE A 271 11.08 0.98 3.45
CA PHE A 271 10.10 -0.10 3.31
C PHE A 271 10.72 -1.43 3.73
N ILE A 272 10.25 -1.96 4.85
CA ILE A 272 10.58 -3.29 5.35
C ILE A 272 9.55 -4.26 4.79
N ILE A 273 9.94 -5.01 3.76
CA ILE A 273 9.08 -5.92 3.01
C ILE A 273 9.36 -7.34 3.47
N ILE A 274 8.34 -8.01 4.00
CA ILE A 274 8.41 -9.38 4.50
C ILE A 274 7.55 -10.26 3.59
N ASP A 275 8.21 -11.06 2.75
CA ASP A 275 7.52 -12.14 2.03
C ASP A 275 7.33 -13.35 2.95
N ASN A 276 6.21 -14.04 2.76
CA ASN A 276 5.76 -15.15 3.59
C ASN A 276 5.91 -14.90 5.11
N TYR A 277 5.15 -13.92 5.61
CA TYR A 277 5.12 -13.50 7.01
C TYR A 277 4.85 -14.64 7.99
N ASP A 278 4.05 -15.63 7.58
CA ASP A 278 3.71 -16.78 8.42
C ASP A 278 4.98 -17.57 8.82
N ASP A 279 5.84 -17.90 7.85
CA ASP A 279 7.14 -18.56 8.10
C ASP A 279 8.09 -17.66 8.93
N PHE A 280 8.21 -16.39 8.55
CA PHE A 280 9.03 -15.43 9.29
C PHE A 280 8.61 -15.37 10.76
N ASN A 281 7.30 -15.32 11.02
CA ASN A 281 6.76 -15.25 12.36
C ASN A 281 7.08 -16.51 13.18
N GLU A 282 6.98 -17.69 12.58
CA GLU A 282 7.34 -18.95 13.24
C GLU A 282 8.82 -18.97 13.66
N GLU A 283 9.71 -18.46 12.83
CA GLU A 283 11.15 -18.40 13.14
C GLU A 283 11.47 -17.38 14.23
N VAL A 284 10.90 -16.17 14.17
CA VAL A 284 11.19 -15.13 15.18
C VAL A 284 10.52 -15.38 16.53
N ASP A 285 9.43 -16.14 16.58
CA ASP A 285 8.73 -16.44 17.84
C ASP A 285 9.58 -17.30 18.81
N ALA A 286 10.69 -17.88 18.34
CA ALA A 286 11.70 -18.53 19.18
C ALA A 286 12.37 -17.55 20.15
N ASP A 287 12.56 -16.28 19.77
CA ASP A 287 13.05 -15.20 20.63
C ASP A 287 11.96 -14.14 20.81
N ARG A 288 11.33 -14.16 21.99
CA ARG A 288 10.23 -13.24 22.34
C ARG A 288 10.57 -11.75 22.24
N ASN A 289 11.85 -11.38 22.23
CA ASN A 289 12.25 -9.98 22.11
C ASN A 289 12.16 -9.48 20.67
N LEU A 290 12.44 -10.30 19.66
CA LEU A 290 12.48 -9.86 18.25
C LEU A 290 11.13 -9.35 17.74
N PRO A 291 9.99 -10.09 17.90
CA PRO A 291 8.69 -9.59 17.47
C PRO A 291 8.27 -8.30 18.18
N ARG A 292 8.62 -8.18 19.47
CA ARG A 292 8.32 -7.02 20.31
C ARG A 292 9.10 -5.78 19.87
N ASP A 293 10.38 -5.94 19.56
CA ASP A 293 11.24 -4.85 19.11
C ASP A 293 10.83 -4.34 17.73
N LEU A 294 10.53 -5.25 16.79
CA LEU A 294 9.97 -4.89 15.48
C LEU A 294 8.62 -4.18 15.61
N ALA A 295 7.73 -4.65 16.48
CA ALA A 295 6.46 -3.99 16.75
C ALA A 295 6.66 -2.58 17.37
N THR A 296 7.69 -2.42 18.20
CA THR A 296 8.07 -1.14 18.81
C THR A 296 8.56 -0.16 17.74
N LEU A 297 9.43 -0.60 16.83
CA LEU A 297 9.91 0.18 15.69
C LEU A 297 8.75 0.64 14.79
N ALA A 298 7.89 -0.30 14.38
CA ALA A 298 6.69 -0.01 13.59
C ALA A 298 5.79 1.04 14.28
N ARG A 299 5.61 0.91 15.61
CA ARG A 299 4.83 1.86 16.39
C ARG A 299 5.47 3.24 16.48
N ARG A 300 6.78 3.31 16.76
CA ARG A 300 7.52 4.54 17.05
C ARG A 300 7.74 5.35 15.77
N TYR A 301 8.25 4.71 14.73
CA TYR A 301 8.75 5.39 13.52
C TYR A 301 7.82 5.29 12.31
N GLY A 302 6.66 4.63 12.46
CA GLY A 302 5.71 4.46 11.35
C GLY A 302 5.27 5.78 10.70
N ARG A 303 5.10 6.84 11.49
CA ARG A 303 4.71 8.18 11.00
C ARG A 303 5.87 8.97 10.41
N ASP A 304 7.10 8.56 10.72
CA ASP A 304 8.33 9.25 10.32
C ASP A 304 8.89 8.70 9.00
N GLY A 305 8.26 7.68 8.40
CA GLY A 305 8.65 7.09 7.12
C GLY A 305 9.12 5.64 7.21
N MET A 306 8.99 4.97 8.38
CA MET A 306 9.34 3.56 8.53
C MET A 306 8.13 2.64 8.30
N HIS A 307 8.11 1.99 7.15
CA HIS A 307 6.94 1.26 6.68
C HIS A 307 7.17 -0.25 6.68
N PHE A 308 6.35 -0.99 7.42
CA PHE A 308 6.32 -2.45 7.38
C PHE A 308 5.25 -2.94 6.39
N LEU A 309 5.63 -3.86 5.52
CA LEU A 309 4.79 -4.53 4.55
C LEU A 309 4.89 -6.03 4.78
N ILE A 310 3.78 -6.64 5.19
CA ILE A 310 3.74 -8.08 5.46
C ILE A 310 2.86 -8.77 4.41
N ALA A 311 3.37 -9.84 3.81
CA ALA A 311 2.63 -10.67 2.89
C ALA A 311 2.46 -12.09 3.43
N GLY A 312 1.24 -12.61 3.47
CA GLY A 312 1.00 -13.96 4.00
C GLY A 312 -0.42 -14.46 3.78
N THR A 313 -0.69 -15.68 4.22
CA THR A 313 -2.06 -16.14 4.45
C THR A 313 -2.62 -15.50 5.72
N LEU A 314 -1.74 -15.25 6.70
CA LEU A 314 -2.07 -14.66 7.99
C LEU A 314 -3.17 -15.45 8.73
N ASP A 315 -3.14 -16.77 8.59
CA ASP A 315 -3.99 -17.73 9.29
C ASP A 315 -3.37 -18.22 10.60
N SER A 316 -2.05 -18.07 10.73
CA SER A 316 -1.27 -18.29 11.94
C SER A 316 -1.63 -17.30 13.08
N GLY A 317 -1.02 -17.49 14.25
CA GLY A 317 -1.25 -16.67 15.46
C GLY A 317 -1.11 -15.15 15.22
N VAL A 318 -1.77 -14.35 16.06
CA VAL A 318 -1.67 -12.88 15.97
C VAL A 318 -0.50 -12.39 16.81
N SER A 319 0.66 -12.25 16.18
CA SER A 319 1.85 -11.64 16.80
C SER A 319 1.70 -10.13 17.04
N GLU A 320 2.60 -9.56 17.84
CA GLU A 320 2.59 -8.13 18.16
C GLU A 320 2.84 -7.26 16.92
N LEU A 321 3.80 -7.64 16.08
CA LEU A 321 4.12 -6.93 14.85
C LEU A 321 2.92 -6.97 13.89
N ARG A 322 2.32 -8.14 13.64
CA ARG A 322 1.12 -8.27 12.81
C ARG A 322 -0.01 -7.38 13.30
N ARG A 323 -0.29 -7.39 14.60
CA ARG A 323 -1.33 -6.54 15.20
C ARG A 323 -1.04 -5.06 14.94
N ARG A 324 0.22 -4.65 14.99
CA ARG A 324 0.62 -3.26 14.75
C ARG A 324 0.47 -2.87 13.29
N VAL A 325 0.89 -3.72 12.36
CA VAL A 325 0.73 -3.50 10.91
C VAL A 325 -0.75 -3.43 10.53
N GLN A 326 -1.57 -4.37 11.01
CA GLN A 326 -3.01 -4.42 10.69
C GLN A 326 -3.84 -3.33 11.39
N ALA A 327 -3.28 -2.58 12.34
CA ALA A 327 -4.00 -1.50 13.02
C ALA A 327 -4.40 -0.35 12.08
N SER A 328 -3.71 -0.20 10.93
CA SER A 328 -4.05 0.80 9.90
C SER A 328 -5.29 0.44 9.08
N ASN A 329 -5.75 -0.82 9.12
CA ASN A 329 -6.77 -1.35 8.19
C ASN A 329 -6.45 -0.97 6.73
N PHE A 330 -5.17 -1.04 6.36
CA PHE A 330 -4.67 -0.68 5.04
C PHE A 330 -3.93 -1.86 4.42
N GLY A 331 -4.42 -2.32 3.26
CA GLY A 331 -3.88 -3.51 2.64
C GLY A 331 -4.60 -3.93 1.37
N VAL A 332 -4.20 -5.07 0.83
CA VAL A 332 -4.86 -5.74 -0.30
C VAL A 332 -5.15 -7.20 0.05
N GLY A 333 -6.41 -7.58 -0.10
CA GLY A 333 -6.88 -8.96 0.02
C GLY A 333 -7.11 -9.54 -1.37
N LEU A 334 -6.32 -10.55 -1.73
CA LEU A 334 -6.32 -11.18 -3.05
C LEU A 334 -7.19 -12.44 -3.08
N ARG A 335 -7.81 -12.69 -4.25
CA ARG A 335 -8.47 -13.94 -4.65
C ARG A 335 -9.74 -14.35 -3.88
N THR A 336 -9.77 -14.30 -2.54
CA THR A 336 -10.86 -14.85 -1.73
C THR A 336 -11.49 -13.83 -0.78
N ALA A 337 -12.75 -14.07 -0.40
CA ALA A 337 -13.45 -13.24 0.59
C ALA A 337 -12.72 -13.24 1.95
N GLN A 338 -12.21 -14.40 2.37
CA GLN A 338 -11.46 -14.54 3.63
C GLN A 338 -10.24 -13.63 3.66
N SER A 339 -9.50 -13.51 2.56
CA SER A 339 -8.34 -12.61 2.48
C SER A 339 -8.72 -11.13 2.63
N VAL A 340 -9.89 -10.73 2.14
CA VAL A 340 -10.41 -9.36 2.31
C VAL A 340 -10.91 -9.14 3.76
N GLU A 341 -11.52 -10.16 4.36
CA GLU A 341 -12.03 -10.12 5.74
C GLU A 341 -10.90 -10.02 6.78
N THR A 342 -9.75 -10.66 6.53
CA THR A 342 -8.54 -10.51 7.35
C THR A 342 -8.08 -9.05 7.49
N LEU A 343 -8.42 -8.18 6.53
CA LEU A 343 -8.11 -6.76 6.55
C LEU A 343 -9.15 -5.89 7.29
N ARG A 344 -10.08 -6.52 8.03
CA ARG A 344 -11.10 -5.84 8.85
C ARG A 344 -11.98 -4.88 8.04
N VAL A 345 -12.36 -5.32 6.84
CA VAL A 345 -13.34 -4.61 5.99
C VAL A 345 -14.67 -4.44 6.75
N THR A 346 -15.31 -3.27 6.65
CA THR A 346 -16.61 -3.03 7.30
C THR A 346 -17.71 -3.92 6.72
N ARG A 347 -17.65 -4.17 5.41
CA ARG A 347 -18.57 -5.05 4.69
C ARG A 347 -17.86 -5.75 3.55
N THR A 348 -17.81 -7.07 3.59
CA THR A 348 -17.29 -7.88 2.48
C THR A 348 -18.10 -7.59 1.20
N PRO A 349 -17.47 -7.19 0.08
CA PRO A 349 -18.16 -7.00 -1.19
C PRO A 349 -18.92 -8.26 -1.61
N SER A 350 -20.13 -8.14 -2.14
CA SER A 350 -20.96 -9.31 -2.49
C SER A 350 -20.37 -10.17 -3.61
N GLU A 351 -19.58 -9.56 -4.50
CA GLU A 351 -19.02 -10.21 -5.68
C GLU A 351 -18.03 -11.33 -5.34
N ILE A 352 -17.25 -11.17 -4.26
CA ILE A 352 -16.22 -12.13 -3.85
C ILE A 352 -16.74 -13.20 -2.88
N ARG A 353 -17.94 -13.03 -2.31
CA ARG A 353 -18.50 -14.02 -1.34
C ARG A 353 -18.80 -15.38 -1.97
N HIS A 354 -18.99 -15.41 -3.29
CA HIS A 354 -19.45 -16.60 -4.01
C HIS A 354 -18.53 -16.98 -5.19
N LYS A 355 -17.39 -16.32 -5.32
CA LYS A 355 -16.45 -16.51 -6.44
C LYS A 355 -15.02 -16.33 -5.94
N GLU A 356 -14.13 -17.18 -6.43
CA GLU A 356 -12.70 -16.87 -6.42
C GLU A 356 -12.38 -15.95 -7.59
N PHE A 357 -11.50 -15.00 -7.35
CA PHE A 357 -11.00 -14.13 -8.40
C PHE A 357 -9.73 -14.71 -9.07
N PRO A 358 -9.45 -14.32 -10.33
CA PRO A 358 -8.18 -14.63 -10.97
C PRO A 358 -6.98 -14.09 -10.16
N VAL A 359 -5.79 -14.60 -10.49
CA VAL A 359 -4.52 -14.20 -9.86
C VAL A 359 -4.33 -12.68 -9.98
N GLY A 360 -3.87 -12.06 -8.90
CA GLY A 360 -3.66 -10.60 -8.84
C GLY A 360 -4.93 -9.77 -8.65
N ARG A 361 -6.13 -10.36 -8.77
CA ARG A 361 -7.39 -9.64 -8.52
C ARG A 361 -7.80 -9.73 -7.07
N GLY A 362 -8.29 -8.62 -6.53
CA GLY A 362 -8.70 -8.55 -5.15
C GLY A 362 -9.38 -7.23 -4.78
N TYR A 363 -9.35 -6.93 -3.49
CA TYR A 363 -9.83 -5.68 -2.95
C TYR A 363 -8.72 -4.98 -2.16
N ILE A 364 -8.54 -3.71 -2.47
CA ILE A 364 -7.86 -2.76 -1.61
C ILE A 364 -8.78 -2.46 -0.44
N VAL A 365 -8.29 -2.58 0.77
CA VAL A 365 -9.00 -2.11 1.96
C VAL A 365 -8.31 -0.86 2.47
N LYS A 366 -9.02 0.27 2.48
CA LYS A 366 -8.56 1.56 3.03
C LYS A 366 -9.52 1.98 4.12
N SER A 367 -9.06 1.97 5.38
CA SER A 367 -9.88 2.35 6.54
C SER A 367 -11.22 1.59 6.59
N GLY A 368 -11.20 0.29 6.26
CA GLY A 368 -12.37 -0.58 6.24
C GLY A 368 -13.22 -0.53 4.97
N GLN A 369 -12.95 0.38 4.03
CA GLN A 369 -13.62 0.43 2.73
C GLN A 369 -12.89 -0.41 1.69
N ALA A 370 -13.63 -1.31 1.03
CA ALA A 370 -13.09 -2.16 -0.03
C ALA A 370 -13.30 -1.55 -1.42
N GLN A 371 -12.23 -1.47 -2.21
CA GLN A 371 -12.25 -1.08 -3.62
C GLN A 371 -11.57 -2.14 -4.47
N MET A 372 -12.19 -2.56 -5.57
CA MET A 372 -11.64 -3.60 -6.44
C MET A 372 -10.33 -3.13 -7.09
N ILE A 373 -9.37 -4.05 -7.22
CA ILE A 373 -8.09 -3.87 -7.90
C ILE A 373 -7.74 -5.11 -8.72
N GLN A 374 -7.12 -4.87 -9.87
CA GLN A 374 -6.27 -5.84 -10.55
C GLN A 374 -4.83 -5.40 -10.35
N VAL A 375 -4.03 -6.18 -9.61
CA VAL A 375 -2.60 -5.94 -9.45
C VAL A 375 -1.91 -6.15 -10.79
N ALA A 376 -1.02 -5.22 -11.13
CA ALA A 376 -0.23 -5.28 -12.33
C ALA A 376 0.93 -6.26 -12.18
N SER A 377 1.14 -7.08 -13.20
CA SER A 377 2.24 -8.01 -13.32
C SER A 377 3.50 -7.27 -13.77
N PRO A 378 4.64 -7.43 -13.07
CA PRO A 378 5.93 -6.94 -13.54
C PRO A 378 6.51 -7.78 -14.69
N TYR A 379 5.90 -8.92 -15.02
CA TYR A 379 6.41 -9.83 -16.05
C TYR A 379 5.98 -9.40 -17.46
N GLU A 380 4.83 -8.73 -17.57
CA GLU A 380 4.20 -8.35 -18.83
C GLU A 380 4.80 -7.06 -19.40
N GLY A 381 4.88 -6.95 -20.72
CA GLY A 381 5.39 -5.74 -21.41
C GLY A 381 6.92 -5.61 -21.44
N MET A 382 7.64 -6.63 -20.99
CA MET A 382 9.12 -6.71 -20.99
C MET A 382 9.70 -7.32 -22.27
N GLY A 383 8.88 -7.51 -23.32
CA GLY A 383 9.28 -8.14 -24.58
C GLY A 383 9.68 -9.61 -24.41
N ILE A 384 9.04 -10.30 -23.46
CA ILE A 384 9.17 -11.74 -23.21
C ILE A 384 7.79 -12.35 -23.44
N ASP A 385 7.73 -13.40 -24.25
CA ASP A 385 6.49 -14.12 -24.52
C ASP A 385 6.21 -15.12 -23.39
N MET A 386 5.19 -14.84 -22.58
CA MET A 386 4.81 -15.62 -21.39
C MET A 386 4.05 -16.94 -21.71
N THR A 387 3.92 -17.32 -22.98
CA THR A 387 3.43 -18.65 -23.37
C THR A 387 4.43 -19.76 -23.01
N GLY A 388 4.03 -21.03 -23.06
CA GLY A 388 4.91 -22.16 -22.76
C GLY A 388 4.39 -23.04 -21.63
N ASP A 389 5.15 -24.09 -21.31
CA ASP A 389 4.86 -24.93 -20.15
C ASP A 389 5.30 -24.25 -18.83
N PHE A 390 5.09 -24.94 -17.71
CA PHE A 390 5.35 -24.37 -16.39
C PHE A 390 6.83 -24.04 -16.15
N ASP A 391 7.74 -24.87 -16.62
CA ASP A 391 9.19 -24.67 -16.41
C ASP A 391 9.70 -23.53 -17.28
N GLU A 392 9.25 -23.49 -18.55
CA GLU A 392 9.51 -22.35 -19.45
C GLU A 392 8.96 -21.04 -18.86
N GLN A 393 7.76 -21.06 -18.27
CA GLN A 393 7.17 -19.88 -17.63
C GLN A 393 7.99 -19.40 -16.43
N ALA A 394 8.51 -20.31 -15.60
CA ALA A 394 9.34 -19.93 -14.46
C ALA A 394 10.64 -19.24 -14.90
N GLU A 395 11.30 -19.76 -15.94
CA GLU A 395 12.49 -19.13 -16.52
C GLU A 395 12.16 -17.75 -17.11
N LYS A 396 11.04 -17.63 -17.83
CA LYS A 396 10.58 -16.36 -18.41
C LYS A 396 10.24 -15.30 -17.36
N VAL A 397 9.64 -15.72 -16.24
CA VAL A 397 9.43 -14.85 -15.07
C VAL A 397 10.76 -14.32 -14.55
N ALA A 398 11.75 -15.19 -14.35
CA ALA A 398 13.07 -14.79 -13.88
C ALA A 398 13.75 -13.82 -14.86
N GLN A 399 13.69 -14.09 -16.18
CA GLN A 399 14.22 -13.19 -17.21
C GLN A 399 13.53 -11.81 -17.20
N ALA A 400 12.21 -11.76 -16.95
CA ALA A 400 11.50 -10.48 -16.87
C ALA A 400 11.93 -9.65 -15.64
N LEU A 401 12.16 -10.32 -14.51
CA LEU A 401 12.69 -9.71 -13.29
C LEU A 401 14.14 -9.22 -13.49
N ASP A 402 14.99 -10.00 -14.17
CA ASP A 402 16.36 -9.60 -14.50
C ASP A 402 16.39 -8.33 -15.36
N LYS A 403 15.49 -8.21 -16.34
CA LYS A 403 15.36 -6.98 -17.13
C LYS A 403 14.96 -5.77 -16.29
N TRP A 404 14.11 -5.96 -15.27
CA TRP A 404 13.76 -4.89 -14.32
C TRP A 404 14.97 -4.46 -13.49
N VAL A 405 15.69 -5.42 -12.90
CA VAL A 405 16.88 -5.14 -12.09
C VAL A 405 17.95 -4.45 -12.93
N ALA A 406 18.25 -4.98 -14.12
CA ALA A 406 19.22 -4.38 -15.04
C ALA A 406 18.87 -2.93 -15.38
N ARG A 407 17.61 -2.67 -15.74
CA ARG A 407 17.11 -1.32 -16.07
C ARG A 407 17.27 -0.35 -14.89
N LEU A 408 16.94 -0.78 -13.67
CA LEU A 408 17.02 0.08 -12.49
C LEU A 408 18.46 0.33 -12.04
N VAL A 409 19.35 -0.66 -12.18
CA VAL A 409 20.79 -0.48 -11.97
C VAL A 409 21.36 0.50 -12.98
N GLU A 410 21.02 0.36 -14.27
CA GLU A 410 21.46 1.29 -15.33
C GLU A 410 20.95 2.71 -15.12
N LYS A 411 19.74 2.86 -14.58
CA LYS A 411 19.13 4.16 -14.28
C LYS A 411 19.84 4.92 -13.15
N TYR A 412 20.44 4.20 -12.21
CA TYR A 412 21.10 4.78 -11.03
C TYR A 412 22.52 4.20 -10.86
N PRO A 413 23.46 4.50 -11.79
CA PRO A 413 24.77 3.85 -11.82
C PRO A 413 25.66 4.21 -10.61
N ASP A 414 25.55 5.45 -10.11
CA ASP A 414 26.39 5.99 -9.03
C ASP A 414 25.62 6.29 -7.74
N GLN A 415 24.33 5.94 -7.67
CA GLN A 415 23.49 6.14 -6.48
C GLN A 415 23.24 4.81 -5.81
N ARG A 416 23.32 4.76 -4.48
CA ARG A 416 22.90 3.62 -3.67
C ARG A 416 22.38 4.13 -2.34
N ALA A 417 21.31 3.49 -1.87
CA ALA A 417 20.80 3.72 -0.53
C ALA A 417 21.87 3.23 0.48
N SER A 418 22.11 4.02 1.51
CA SER A 418 23.02 3.70 2.62
C SER A 418 22.33 4.01 3.93
N TRP A 419 22.54 3.18 4.96
CA TRP A 419 22.02 3.47 6.29
C TRP A 419 22.51 4.83 6.79
N SER A 420 21.66 5.53 7.54
CA SER A 420 22.06 6.73 8.25
C SER A 420 23.12 6.34 9.28
N GLU A 421 24.20 7.12 9.35
CA GLU A 421 25.17 6.96 10.43
C GLU A 421 24.54 7.39 11.75
N ALA A 422 25.01 6.80 12.85
CA ALA A 422 24.63 7.22 14.20
C ALA A 422 25.13 8.65 14.43
N THR A 423 24.33 9.61 13.98
CA THR A 423 24.64 11.02 14.11
C THR A 423 24.19 11.42 15.50
N LEU A 424 25.11 11.96 16.31
CA LEU A 424 24.78 12.72 17.52
C LEU A 424 24.03 13.98 17.06
N ALA A 425 22.74 13.84 16.73
CA ALA A 425 21.96 14.91 16.13
C ALA A 425 21.62 15.97 17.20
N VAL A 426 22.36 17.09 17.13
CA VAL A 426 22.01 18.38 17.74
C VAL A 426 20.73 18.88 17.07
N VAL A 427 19.62 18.91 17.79
CA VAL A 427 18.34 19.43 17.28
C VAL A 427 18.27 20.95 17.54
N PRO A 428 18.10 21.81 16.52
CA PRO A 428 17.79 23.21 16.73
C PRO A 428 16.30 23.35 17.10
N THR A 429 16.00 23.62 18.36
CA THR A 429 14.62 23.82 18.82
C THR A 429 14.27 25.31 18.89
N ASN A 430 13.49 25.76 17.91
CA ASN A 430 12.62 26.93 18.08
C ASN A 430 11.39 26.50 18.88
N GLY A 431 11.16 27.12 20.04
CA GLY A 431 9.82 27.25 20.62
C GLY A 431 9.52 26.50 21.91
N SER A 432 10.13 26.96 23.01
CA SER A 432 9.55 27.09 24.36
C SER A 432 8.97 25.84 25.05
N THR A 433 9.81 25.15 25.81
CA THR A 433 9.60 24.95 27.26
C THR A 433 10.93 24.54 27.91
N ALA A 434 11.37 25.32 28.90
CA ALA A 434 12.60 25.16 29.70
C ALA A 434 13.89 24.95 28.88
N GLN A 435 14.42 26.06 28.34
CA GLN A 435 15.80 26.14 27.82
C GLN A 435 16.79 25.71 28.93
N GLN A 436 17.42 24.55 28.77
CA GLN A 436 18.76 24.35 29.31
C GLN A 436 19.67 25.37 28.61
N SER A 437 20.38 26.17 29.38
CA SER A 437 21.45 27.01 28.86
C SER A 437 22.46 26.13 28.12
N GLU A 438 22.94 26.57 26.94
CA GLU A 438 24.00 25.91 26.17
C GLU A 438 25.23 25.60 27.05
N LYS A 439 25.49 26.48 28.02
CA LYS A 439 26.52 26.32 29.04
C LYS A 439 26.24 25.13 29.97
N ALA A 440 25.00 24.95 30.43
CA ALA A 440 24.61 23.78 31.25
C ALA A 440 24.74 22.46 30.48
N GLN A 441 24.42 22.46 29.19
CA GLN A 441 24.58 21.28 28.33
C GLN A 441 26.05 20.91 28.13
N ARG A 442 26.92 21.90 27.88
CA ARG A 442 28.38 21.70 27.79
C ARG A 442 28.92 21.14 29.10
N MET A 443 28.55 21.71 30.24
CA MET A 443 29.01 21.23 31.54
C MET A 443 28.57 19.80 31.85
N MET A 444 27.32 19.45 31.54
CA MET A 444 26.80 18.09 31.75
C MET A 444 27.48 17.06 30.82
N ALA A 445 27.81 17.43 29.58
CA ALA A 445 28.53 16.55 28.66
C ALA A 445 29.94 16.20 29.19
N LEU A 446 30.64 17.19 29.76
CA LEU A 446 31.96 16.99 30.37
C LEU A 446 31.88 16.13 31.62
N LEU A 447 30.90 16.38 32.50
CA LEU A 447 30.66 15.55 33.68
C LEU A 447 30.41 14.09 33.29
N LYS A 448 29.59 13.85 32.26
CA LYS A 448 29.32 12.48 31.79
C LYS A 448 30.59 11.76 31.31
N ARG A 449 31.49 12.47 30.63
CA ARG A 449 32.78 11.90 30.19
C ARG A 449 33.70 11.61 31.37
N GLY A 450 33.84 12.54 32.32
CA GLY A 450 34.67 12.33 33.50
C GLY A 450 34.14 11.24 34.42
N MET A 451 32.82 11.08 34.55
CA MET A 451 32.22 9.96 35.29
C MET A 451 32.55 8.60 34.65
N LEU A 452 32.58 8.52 33.32
CA LEU A 452 32.98 7.27 32.65
C LEU A 452 34.44 6.92 32.96
N LYS A 453 35.33 7.93 32.93
CA LYS A 453 36.75 7.79 33.33
C LYS A 453 36.89 7.40 34.80
N GLU A 454 36.10 7.98 35.70
CA GLU A 454 36.08 7.66 37.13
C GLU A 454 35.60 6.21 37.39
N ILE A 455 34.57 5.75 36.66
CA ILE A 455 34.08 4.37 36.72
C ILE A 455 35.11 3.38 36.17
N GLU A 456 35.82 3.72 35.09
CA GLU A 456 36.87 2.91 34.50
C GLU A 456 38.07 2.79 35.45
N HIS A 457 38.50 3.90 36.04
CA HIS A 457 39.57 3.93 37.04
C HIS A 457 39.23 3.07 38.28
N LEU A 458 37.97 3.08 38.74
CA LEU A 458 37.51 2.23 39.86
C LEU A 458 37.50 0.74 39.52
N LYS A 459 37.22 0.39 38.26
CA LYS A 459 37.27 -1.01 37.79
C LYS A 459 38.70 -1.54 37.71
N GLU A 460 39.65 -0.68 37.32
CA GLU A 460 41.06 -1.07 37.13
C GLU A 460 41.85 -1.13 38.45
N ASN A 461 41.62 -0.18 39.36
CA ASN A 461 42.46 0.00 40.55
C ASN A 461 41.79 -0.39 41.89
N GLY A 462 40.54 -0.86 41.86
CA GLY A 462 39.78 -1.26 43.04
C GLY A 462 39.41 -0.08 43.96
N ALA A 463 38.48 -0.30 44.89
CA ALA A 463 37.85 0.73 45.72
C ALA A 463 38.75 1.37 46.80
N ASN A 464 40.04 1.55 46.55
CA ASN A 464 40.99 2.14 47.50
C ASN A 464 41.06 3.68 47.45
N GLY A 465 40.26 4.33 46.60
CA GLY A 465 40.07 5.77 46.60
C GLY A 465 38.69 6.15 47.10
N SER A 466 38.47 6.24 48.42
CA SER A 466 37.27 6.85 49.00
C SER A 466 37.34 8.39 48.92
N GLY A 467 37.81 8.92 47.79
CA GLY A 467 37.72 10.34 47.48
C GLY A 467 36.29 10.67 47.07
N ASP A 468 35.86 11.90 47.32
CA ASP A 468 34.55 12.44 46.95
C ASP A 468 34.27 12.25 45.44
N LEU A 469 33.63 11.12 45.09
CA LEU A 469 33.37 10.78 43.69
C LEU A 469 32.33 11.73 43.12
N VAL A 470 32.63 12.33 41.98
CA VAL A 470 31.69 13.23 41.28
C VAL A 470 30.46 12.44 40.82
N THR A 471 30.68 11.18 40.41
CA THR A 471 29.61 10.21 40.10
C THR A 471 28.66 10.00 41.29
N ALA A 472 29.17 9.90 42.52
CA ALA A 472 28.36 9.69 43.71
C ALA A 472 27.54 10.95 44.08
N LYS A 473 28.14 12.13 43.94
CA LYS A 473 27.45 13.42 44.15
C LYS A 473 26.33 13.64 43.12
N LEU A 474 26.55 13.28 41.85
CA LEU A 474 25.52 13.43 40.81
C LEU A 474 24.30 12.52 41.02
N ILE A 475 24.51 11.27 41.44
CA ILE A 475 23.41 10.31 41.69
C ILE A 475 22.52 10.77 42.87
N GLN A 476 23.08 11.53 43.81
CA GLN A 476 22.32 12.07 44.95
C GLN A 476 21.53 13.34 44.63
N LEU A 477 21.77 13.98 43.47
CA LEU A 477 21.05 15.19 43.06
C LEU A 477 19.67 14.86 42.49
N ASP A 478 18.68 15.69 42.83
CA ASP A 478 17.37 15.67 42.18
C ASP A 478 17.54 15.95 40.67
N THR A 479 16.88 15.16 39.83
CA THR A 479 16.82 15.33 38.36
C THR A 479 16.51 16.77 37.91
N ASN A 480 15.77 17.55 38.71
CA ASN A 480 15.49 18.96 38.41
C ASN A 480 16.74 19.87 38.54
N GLN A 481 17.73 19.47 39.34
CA GLN A 481 18.96 20.22 39.57
C GLN A 481 20.04 19.96 38.51
N TRP A 482 19.85 18.96 37.65
CA TRP A 482 20.74 18.62 36.54
C TRP A 482 20.82 19.71 35.45
N HIS A 483 19.97 20.73 35.58
CA HIS A 483 19.86 21.86 34.67
C HIS A 483 20.42 23.15 35.29
N SER A 484 20.84 23.10 36.57
CA SER A 484 21.34 24.25 37.32
C SER A 484 22.82 24.49 37.01
N GLU A 485 23.13 25.62 36.37
CA GLU A 485 24.52 25.96 36.06
C GLU A 485 25.43 25.98 37.29
N THR A 486 24.93 26.51 38.42
CA THR A 486 25.71 26.59 39.66
C THR A 486 26.07 25.22 40.21
N VAL A 487 25.14 24.26 40.10
CA VAL A 487 25.36 22.88 40.57
C VAL A 487 26.35 22.16 39.64
N LEU A 488 26.19 22.33 38.33
CA LEU A 488 27.08 21.72 37.34
C LEU A 488 28.51 22.31 37.40
N GLU A 489 28.64 23.60 37.68
CA GLU A 489 29.93 24.27 37.88
C GLU A 489 30.68 23.73 39.10
N GLU A 490 29.99 23.51 40.23
CA GLU A 490 30.61 22.91 41.41
C GLU A 490 31.08 21.47 41.15
N LEU A 491 30.27 20.65 40.47
CA LEU A 491 30.66 19.29 40.13
C LEU A 491 31.85 19.23 39.18
N LEU A 492 31.96 20.16 38.23
CA LEU A 492 33.12 20.24 37.33
C LEU A 492 34.39 20.67 38.07
N LYS A 493 34.27 21.61 39.02
CA LYS A 493 35.39 21.98 39.89
C LYS A 493 35.88 20.78 40.69
N ASP A 494 34.97 20.01 41.28
CA ASP A 494 35.33 18.80 42.00
C ASP A 494 36.01 17.77 41.09
N MET A 495 35.51 17.60 39.86
CA MET A 495 36.10 16.70 38.87
C MET A 495 37.52 17.11 38.48
N TRP A 496 37.71 18.40 38.23
CA TRP A 496 39.03 18.95 37.90
C TRP A 496 40.03 18.80 39.06
N LYS A 497 39.58 19.05 40.30
CA LYS A 497 40.41 18.84 41.50
C LYS A 497 40.85 17.39 41.63
N ASN A 498 39.93 16.45 41.40
CA ASN A 498 40.23 15.02 41.47
C ASN A 498 41.25 14.60 40.41
N ASP A 499 41.12 15.09 39.16
CA ASP A 499 42.08 14.83 38.09
C ASP A 499 43.48 15.41 38.42
N MET A 500 43.57 16.65 38.91
CA MET A 500 44.86 17.27 39.27
C MET A 500 45.58 16.58 40.43
N ILE A 501 44.82 16.08 41.41
CA ILE A 501 45.37 15.29 42.53
C ILE A 501 45.85 13.92 42.02
N ALA A 502 45.09 13.29 41.12
CA ALA A 502 45.47 12.02 40.50
C ALA A 502 46.78 12.16 39.69
N ASP A 503 46.99 13.30 39.04
CA ASP A 503 48.21 13.63 38.29
C ASP A 503 49.41 14.02 39.19
N GLY A 504 49.24 13.98 40.52
CA GLY A 504 50.32 14.15 41.51
C GLY A 504 50.49 15.58 42.04
N THR A 505 49.53 16.49 41.78
CA THR A 505 49.56 17.85 42.34
C THR A 505 49.13 17.83 43.81
N PRO A 506 49.87 18.47 44.74
CA PRO A 506 49.48 18.57 46.15
C PRO A 506 48.10 19.21 46.36
N ALA A 507 47.26 18.62 47.20
CA ALA A 507 45.85 19.02 47.38
C ALA A 507 45.67 20.47 47.88
N ASP A 508 46.61 20.98 48.67
CA ASP A 508 46.64 22.37 49.14
C ASP A 508 46.86 23.36 47.99
N MET A 509 47.73 23.00 47.03
CA MET A 509 47.98 23.78 45.82
C MET A 509 46.78 23.74 44.85
N VAL A 510 46.12 22.57 44.73
CA VAL A 510 44.92 22.40 43.87
C VAL A 510 43.75 23.26 44.37
N GLU A 511 43.53 23.34 45.68
CA GLU A 511 42.49 24.22 46.24
C GLU A 511 42.79 25.70 45.99
N GLU A 512 44.05 26.13 46.09
CA GLU A 512 44.44 27.52 45.81
C GLU A 512 44.25 27.88 44.32
N LEU A 513 44.50 26.94 43.41
CA LEU A 513 44.26 27.11 41.98
C LEU A 513 42.75 27.15 41.65
N ALA A 514 41.95 26.26 42.24
CA ALA A 514 40.51 26.18 42.00
C ALA A 514 39.76 27.48 42.38
N VAL A 515 40.24 28.20 43.39
CA VAL A 515 39.65 29.48 43.83
C VAL A 515 39.91 30.61 42.83
N ASN A 516 41.05 30.58 42.12
CA ASN A 516 41.50 31.67 41.26
C ASN A 516 41.21 31.41 39.76
N MET A 517 40.82 30.20 39.39
CA MET A 517 40.48 29.87 38.00
C MET A 517 39.02 30.17 37.68
N ASP A 518 38.80 30.74 36.49
CA ASP A 518 37.45 30.86 35.94
C ASP A 518 36.95 29.52 35.39
N LEU A 519 35.63 29.39 35.26
CA LEU A 519 35.00 28.17 34.81
C LEU A 519 35.43 27.74 33.40
N GLU A 520 35.67 28.69 32.49
CA GLU A 520 36.13 28.36 31.13
C GLU A 520 37.55 27.78 31.12
N SER A 521 38.45 28.26 31.97
CA SER A 521 39.78 27.66 32.13
C SER A 521 39.72 26.25 32.70
N ILE A 522 38.79 26.00 33.64
CA ILE A 522 38.56 24.68 34.21
C ILE A 522 38.00 23.72 33.15
N ILE A 523 37.02 24.19 32.35
CA ILE A 523 36.45 23.43 31.26
C ILE A 523 37.51 23.07 30.21
N LEU A 524 38.33 24.04 29.78
CA LEU A 524 39.39 23.79 28.80
C LEU A 524 40.44 22.80 29.33
N SER A 525 40.79 22.88 30.61
CA SER A 525 41.70 21.93 31.26
C SER A 525 41.12 20.51 31.27
N ILE A 526 39.83 20.36 31.56
CA ILE A 526 39.15 19.06 31.53
C ILE A 526 39.02 18.55 30.09
N GLU A 527 38.73 19.41 29.13
CA GLU A 527 38.63 19.03 27.71
C GLU A 527 39.97 18.48 27.20
N SER A 528 41.10 19.08 27.60
CA SER A 528 42.43 18.58 27.23
C SER A 528 42.76 17.19 27.77
N THR A 529 42.20 16.77 28.91
CA THR A 529 42.45 15.43 29.45
C THR A 529 41.67 14.32 28.74
N PHE A 530 40.79 14.67 27.78
CA PHE A 530 40.07 13.71 26.94
C PHE A 530 40.57 13.66 25.48
N GLU A 531 41.48 14.55 25.09
CA GLU A 531 42.08 14.57 23.76
C GLU A 531 43.41 13.79 23.67
N GLU A 532 44.03 13.52 24.83
CA GLU A 532 45.16 12.57 25.00
C GLU A 532 44.67 11.15 25.28
#